data_AF-A0A254RXZ3-F1
#
_entry.id   AF-A0A254RXZ3-F1
#
_cell.length_a   1.000
_cell.length_b   1.000
_cell.length_c   1.000
_cell.angle_alpha   90.00
_cell.angle_beta   90.00
_cell.angle_gamma   90.00
#
_symmetry.space_group_name_H-M   'P 1'
#
loop_
_entity.id
_entity.type
_entity.pdbx_description
1 polymer ?
#
loop_
_entity_poly.entity_id
_entity_poly.type
_entity_poly.pdbx_seq_one_letter_code
_entity_poly.pdbx_strand_id
1 'polypeptide(L)'
;MKKTIISAALLVVASILVAIGVAEISFPESFLTFTDQDWLIDIWPKAYRYNIHVGLAAIIVATGICVPAYRLQKDFAIRALETLFRVGIGGMFIFASIYKIQDPHQFAVLVAQYQFFPALHLESVNNFFALVYPQFEFWFGLAMIVTPFVRESAFAIFWMFVSFIIALTWALGNDLGITCGCFELEDGDAHDKAEAWTSLIRDLILIWPTLWLATRKNHSLIKVWRRK
;
A
#
# COMPACT_ATOMS: atom_id res chain seq x y z
N MET A 1 18.32 0.57 -27.65
CA MET A 1 18.52 1.83 -26.89
C MET A 1 17.32 2.77 -26.92
N LYS A 2 16.94 3.39 -28.05
CA LYS A 2 15.82 4.37 -28.07
C LYS A 2 14.50 3.83 -27.48
N LYS A 3 14.09 2.62 -27.86
CA LYS A 3 12.88 1.97 -27.31
C LYS A 3 12.96 1.67 -25.80
N THR A 4 14.16 1.39 -25.28
CA THR A 4 14.41 1.17 -23.85
C THR A 4 14.26 2.45 -23.06
N ILE A 5 14.85 3.54 -23.56
CA ILE A 5 14.78 4.86 -22.92
C ILE A 5 13.32 5.34 -22.87
N ILE A 6 12.57 5.16 -23.96
CA ILE A 6 11.14 5.52 -24.01
C ILE A 6 10.31 4.66 -23.04
N SER A 7 10.54 3.34 -23.01
CA SER A 7 9.85 2.45 -22.06
C SER A 7 10.17 2.82 -20.60
N ALA A 8 11.42 3.13 -20.28
CA ALA A 8 11.83 3.59 -18.96
C ALA A 8 11.17 4.91 -18.58
N ALA A 9 11.17 5.90 -19.47
CA ALA A 9 10.52 7.18 -19.22
C ALA A 9 9.01 7.00 -18.94
N LEU A 10 8.32 6.17 -19.73
CA LEU A 10 6.91 5.87 -19.52
C LEU A 10 6.66 5.22 -18.15
N LEU A 11 7.52 4.29 -17.71
CA LEU A 11 7.37 3.63 -16.41
C LEU A 11 7.68 4.57 -15.24
N VAL A 12 8.62 5.50 -15.39
CA VAL A 12 8.88 6.55 -14.40
C VAL A 12 7.65 7.46 -14.27
N VAL A 13 7.10 7.93 -15.41
CA VAL A 13 5.87 8.73 -15.41
C VAL A 13 4.70 7.98 -14.78
N ALA A 14 4.52 6.71 -15.12
CA ALA A 14 3.49 5.87 -14.51
C ALA A 14 3.70 5.72 -12.99
N SER A 15 4.94 5.54 -12.54
CA SER A 15 5.26 5.41 -11.09
C SER A 15 4.94 6.70 -10.33
N ILE A 16 5.27 7.86 -10.91
CA ILE A 16 4.94 9.17 -10.33
C ILE A 16 3.42 9.36 -10.25
N LEU A 17 2.69 9.02 -11.32
CA LEU A 17 1.23 9.11 -11.34
C LEU A 17 0.57 8.17 -10.34
N VAL A 18 1.11 6.96 -10.13
CA VAL A 18 0.64 6.06 -9.07
C VAL A 18 0.91 6.66 -7.69
N ALA A 19 2.09 7.24 -7.46
CA ALA A 19 2.42 7.87 -6.18
C ALA A 19 1.49 9.04 -5.87
N ILE A 20 1.23 9.92 -6.86
CA ILE A 20 0.25 11.01 -6.75
C ILE A 20 -1.15 10.44 -6.51
N GLY A 21 -1.55 9.42 -7.27
CA GLY A 21 -2.88 8.84 -7.15
C GLY A 21 -3.13 8.19 -5.79
N VAL A 22 -2.12 7.54 -5.22
CA VAL A 22 -2.17 6.99 -3.86
C VAL A 22 -2.17 8.12 -2.82
N ALA A 23 -1.34 9.16 -3.01
CA ALA A 23 -1.32 10.33 -2.14
C ALA A 23 -2.70 11.01 -2.04
N GLU A 24 -3.31 11.27 -3.20
CA GLU A 24 -4.65 11.84 -3.34
C GLU A 24 -5.77 11.01 -2.67
N ILE A 25 -5.64 9.68 -2.66
CA ILE A 25 -6.65 8.79 -2.07
C ILE A 25 -6.41 8.58 -0.57
N SER A 26 -5.15 8.51 -0.14
CA SER A 26 -4.78 7.99 1.18
C SER A 26 -4.27 9.05 2.16
N PHE A 27 -3.83 10.21 1.67
CA PHE A 27 -3.21 11.26 2.49
C PHE A 27 -3.79 12.63 2.11
N PRO A 28 -4.94 13.03 2.68
CA PRO A 28 -5.33 14.44 2.66
C PRO A 28 -4.19 15.24 3.31
N GLU A 29 -3.78 16.33 2.66
CA GLU A 29 -2.68 17.22 3.12
C GLU A 29 -1.23 16.68 3.08
N SER A 30 -0.86 15.86 2.08
CA SER A 30 0.55 15.57 1.80
C SER A 30 1.14 16.49 0.73
N PHE A 31 2.47 16.64 0.68
CA PHE A 31 3.14 17.41 -0.40
C PHE A 31 2.87 16.85 -1.81
N LEU A 32 2.44 15.59 -1.90
CA LEU A 32 2.08 14.91 -3.15
C LEU A 32 0.61 15.10 -3.53
N THR A 33 -0.22 15.62 -2.62
CA THR A 33 -1.64 15.89 -2.82
C THR A 33 -1.77 17.20 -3.58
N PHE A 34 -2.12 17.13 -4.85
CA PHE A 34 -2.31 18.27 -5.75
C PHE A 34 -3.57 19.06 -5.40
N THR A 35 -4.63 18.37 -5.00
CA THR A 35 -5.95 18.94 -4.72
C THR A 35 -6.06 19.74 -3.41
N ASP A 36 -5.23 19.42 -2.42
CA ASP A 36 -5.20 20.07 -1.09
C ASP A 36 -4.10 21.14 -0.97
N GLN A 37 -3.43 21.51 -2.06
CA GLN A 37 -2.45 22.59 -2.01
C GLN A 37 -3.12 23.95 -1.83
N ASP A 38 -2.59 24.76 -0.90
CA ASP A 38 -3.11 26.09 -0.55
C ASP A 38 -3.39 26.97 -1.78
N TRP A 39 -2.45 26.98 -2.74
CA TRP A 39 -2.58 27.77 -3.97
C TRP A 39 -3.77 27.34 -4.86
N LEU A 40 -4.16 26.06 -4.82
CA LEU A 40 -5.25 25.53 -5.62
C LEU A 40 -6.60 25.71 -4.89
N ILE A 41 -6.60 25.62 -3.56
CA ILE A 41 -7.77 25.90 -2.73
C ILE A 41 -8.17 27.38 -2.85
N ASP A 42 -7.20 28.29 -2.90
CA ASP A 42 -7.43 29.73 -3.12
C ASP A 42 -8.12 30.02 -4.47
N ILE A 43 -7.79 29.24 -5.51
CA ILE A 43 -8.38 29.38 -6.85
C ILE A 43 -9.71 28.61 -6.94
N TRP A 44 -9.80 27.46 -6.29
CA TRP A 44 -10.95 26.58 -6.30
C TRP A 44 -11.22 25.95 -4.92
N PRO A 45 -12.04 26.61 -4.09
CA PRO A 45 -12.22 26.24 -2.68
C PRO A 45 -12.98 24.92 -2.44
N LYS A 46 -13.33 24.17 -3.49
CA LYS A 46 -13.95 22.84 -3.42
C LYS A 46 -13.10 21.75 -4.07
N ALA A 47 -11.83 22.03 -4.40
CA ALA A 47 -10.91 21.08 -5.02
C ALA A 47 -10.74 19.81 -4.17
N TYR A 48 -10.61 19.97 -2.84
CA TYR A 48 -10.50 18.90 -1.85
C TYR A 48 -11.61 17.83 -1.93
N ARG A 49 -12.76 18.15 -2.53
CA ARG A 49 -13.90 17.22 -2.66
C ARG A 49 -13.70 16.21 -3.79
N TYR A 50 -12.72 16.44 -4.67
CA TYR A 50 -12.47 15.63 -5.85
C TYR A 50 -11.22 14.75 -5.73
N ASN A 51 -10.57 14.70 -4.56
CA ASN A 51 -9.27 14.04 -4.34
C ASN A 51 -9.31 12.57 -4.73
N ILE A 52 -10.37 11.86 -4.32
CA ILE A 52 -10.63 10.46 -4.71
C ILE A 52 -10.75 10.31 -6.24
N HIS A 53 -11.43 11.23 -6.92
CA HIS A 53 -11.62 11.17 -8.37
C HIS A 53 -10.32 11.44 -9.12
N VAL A 54 -9.54 12.43 -8.67
CA VAL A 54 -8.23 12.78 -9.24
C VAL A 54 -7.25 11.62 -9.03
N GLY A 55 -7.24 11.03 -7.84
CA GLY A 55 -6.40 9.88 -7.53
C GLY A 55 -6.74 8.64 -8.36
N LEU A 56 -8.03 8.32 -8.50
CA LEU A 56 -8.49 7.23 -9.38
C LEU A 56 -8.10 7.49 -10.84
N ALA A 57 -8.30 8.72 -11.34
CA ALA A 57 -7.91 9.09 -12.69
C ALA A 57 -6.41 8.92 -12.91
N ALA A 58 -5.57 9.34 -11.96
CA ALA A 58 -4.12 9.19 -12.03
C ALA A 58 -3.69 7.72 -12.11
N ILE A 59 -4.32 6.84 -11.32
CA ILE A 59 -4.05 5.38 -11.34
C ILE A 59 -4.49 4.75 -12.68
N ILE A 60 -5.64 5.15 -13.21
CA ILE A 60 -6.13 4.67 -14.53
C ILE A 60 -5.17 5.08 -15.63
N VAL A 61 -4.73 6.34 -15.65
CA VAL A 61 -3.78 6.86 -16.64
C VAL A 61 -2.44 6.15 -16.51
N ALA A 62 -1.93 5.95 -15.30
CA ALA A 62 -0.68 5.21 -15.07
C ALA A 62 -0.75 3.78 -15.60
N THR A 63 -1.87 3.09 -15.34
CA THR A 63 -2.12 1.74 -15.87
C THR A 63 -2.17 1.72 -17.40
N GLY A 64 -2.81 2.74 -17.99
CA GLY A 64 -2.82 2.95 -19.44
C GLY A 64 -1.43 3.13 -20.03
N ILE A 65 -0.53 3.84 -19.34
CA ILE A 65 0.87 4.08 -19.74
C ILE A 65 1.74 2.82 -19.64
N CYS A 66 1.40 1.89 -18.75
CA CYS A 66 2.08 0.59 -18.68
C CYS A 66 1.89 -0.26 -19.95
N VAL A 67 0.77 -0.10 -20.68
CA VAL A 67 0.50 -0.85 -21.92
C VAL A 67 1.47 -0.50 -23.07
N PRO A 68 1.67 0.77 -23.46
CA PRO A 68 2.68 1.12 -24.46
C PRO A 68 4.10 0.83 -23.99
N ALA A 69 4.40 1.00 -22.69
CA ALA A 69 5.71 0.63 -22.13
C ALA A 69 5.99 -0.88 -22.31
N TYR A 70 5.00 -1.72 -22.04
CA TYR A 70 5.06 -3.17 -22.25
C TYR A 70 5.17 -3.55 -23.73
N ARG A 71 4.42 -2.88 -24.62
CA ARG A 71 4.48 -3.14 -26.07
C ARG A 71 5.82 -2.73 -26.68
N LEU A 72 6.45 -1.67 -26.17
CA LEU A 72 7.75 -1.19 -26.65
C LEU A 72 8.89 -2.15 -26.29
N GLN A 73 8.99 -2.54 -25.01
CA GLN A 73 10.01 -3.47 -24.51
C GLN A 73 9.49 -4.32 -23.34
N LYS A 74 8.95 -5.50 -23.67
CA LYS A 74 8.37 -6.44 -22.69
C LYS A 74 9.33 -6.83 -21.58
N ASP A 75 10.55 -7.24 -21.93
CA ASP A 75 11.51 -7.76 -20.94
C ASP A 75 11.95 -6.69 -19.94
N PHE A 76 12.21 -5.47 -20.41
CA PHE A 76 12.57 -4.35 -19.55
C PHE A 76 11.39 -3.95 -18.64
N ALA A 77 10.19 -3.80 -19.21
CA ALA A 77 9.01 -3.38 -18.45
C ALA A 77 8.65 -4.37 -17.35
N ILE A 78 8.73 -5.68 -17.62
CA ILE A 78 8.50 -6.72 -16.61
C ILE A 78 9.50 -6.61 -15.46
N ARG A 79 10.79 -6.46 -15.76
CA ARG A 79 11.86 -6.37 -14.73
C ARG A 79 11.72 -5.11 -13.88
N ALA A 80 11.37 -4.00 -14.51
CA ALA A 80 11.13 -2.73 -13.84
C ALA A 80 9.90 -2.80 -12.92
N LEU A 81 8.77 -3.31 -13.41
CA LEU A 81 7.55 -3.50 -12.60
C LEU A 81 7.78 -4.47 -11.43
N GLU A 82 8.50 -5.57 -11.66
CA GLU A 82 8.85 -6.50 -10.58
C GLU A 82 9.69 -5.83 -9.50
N THR A 83 10.68 -5.03 -9.90
CA THR A 83 11.52 -4.26 -8.95
C THR A 83 10.68 -3.24 -8.19
N LEU A 84 9.83 -2.49 -8.90
CA LEU A 84 8.97 -1.47 -8.33
C LEU A 84 8.01 -2.05 -7.30
N PHE A 85 7.33 -3.16 -7.62
CA PHE A 85 6.38 -3.78 -6.69
C PHE A 85 7.08 -4.40 -5.48
N ARG A 86 8.24 -5.05 -5.67
CA ARG A 86 9.00 -5.61 -4.54
C ARG A 86 9.47 -4.53 -3.57
N VAL A 87 10.03 -3.44 -4.10
CA VAL A 87 10.54 -2.33 -3.29
C VAL A 87 9.40 -1.51 -2.69
N GLY A 88 8.35 -1.23 -3.47
CA GLY A 88 7.19 -0.46 -3.00
C GLY A 88 6.40 -1.19 -1.93
N ILE A 89 5.95 -2.42 -2.20
CA ILE A 89 5.16 -3.20 -1.24
C ILE A 89 6.01 -3.60 -0.02
N GLY A 90 7.23 -4.09 -0.26
CA GLY A 90 8.14 -4.45 0.84
C GLY A 90 8.50 -3.27 1.71
N GLY A 91 8.80 -2.11 1.09
CA GLY A 91 9.14 -0.87 1.79
C GLY A 91 7.96 -0.31 2.59
N MET A 92 6.76 -0.37 2.04
CA MET A 92 5.52 0.01 2.72
C MET A 92 5.32 -0.82 4.00
N PHE A 93 5.45 -2.14 3.92
CA PHE A 93 5.30 -3.02 5.09
C PHE A 93 6.39 -2.79 6.14
N ILE A 94 7.64 -2.56 5.72
CA ILE A 94 8.72 -2.20 6.64
C ILE A 94 8.38 -0.88 7.35
N PHE A 95 8.04 0.17 6.59
CA PHE A 95 7.72 1.47 7.17
C PHE A 95 6.53 1.39 8.13
N ALA A 96 5.46 0.71 7.70
CA ALA A 96 4.26 0.53 8.52
C ALA A 96 4.52 -0.29 9.80
N SER A 97 5.51 -1.18 9.80
CA SER A 97 5.82 -1.97 11.00
C SER A 97 6.62 -1.20 12.05
N ILE A 98 7.37 -0.16 11.68
CA ILE A 98 8.32 0.49 12.60
C ILE A 98 7.61 1.10 13.81
N TYR A 99 6.60 1.94 13.60
CA TYR A 99 5.88 2.57 14.72
C TYR A 99 5.10 1.52 15.54
N LYS A 100 4.56 0.48 14.91
CA LYS A 100 3.87 -0.63 15.61
C LYS A 100 4.80 -1.43 16.52
N ILE A 101 6.07 -1.57 16.13
CA ILE A 101 7.10 -2.26 16.92
C ILE A 101 7.62 -1.36 18.04
N GLN A 102 7.69 -0.05 17.81
CA GLN A 102 8.15 0.93 18.81
C GLN A 102 7.17 1.07 19.96
N ASP A 103 5.86 1.13 19.69
CA ASP A 103 4.81 1.12 20.70
C ASP A 103 3.76 0.01 20.46
N PRO A 104 4.05 -1.22 20.89
CA PRO A 104 3.10 -2.34 20.78
C PRO A 104 1.84 -2.13 21.62
N HIS A 105 1.89 -1.30 22.67
CA HIS A 105 0.73 -1.04 23.52
C HIS A 105 -0.27 -0.15 22.78
N GLN A 106 0.19 0.95 22.17
CA GLN A 106 -0.65 1.80 21.33
C GLN A 106 -1.25 1.00 20.16
N PHE A 107 -0.44 0.14 19.52
CA PHE A 107 -0.95 -0.72 18.46
C PHE A 107 -2.02 -1.71 18.96
N ALA A 108 -1.86 -2.31 20.14
CA ALA A 108 -2.87 -3.19 20.74
C ALA A 108 -4.20 -2.46 21.03
N VAL A 109 -4.13 -1.19 21.44
CA VAL A 109 -5.32 -0.35 21.64
C VAL A 109 -6.03 -0.10 20.30
N LEU A 110 -5.29 0.24 19.25
CA LEU A 110 -5.84 0.43 17.90
C LEU A 110 -6.49 -0.86 17.37
N VAL A 111 -5.87 -2.02 17.57
CA VAL A 111 -6.46 -3.31 17.17
C VAL A 111 -7.71 -3.63 17.99
N ALA A 112 -7.73 -3.32 19.29
CA ALA A 112 -8.89 -3.54 20.15
C ALA A 112 -10.10 -2.69 19.72
N GLN A 113 -9.87 -1.50 19.14
CA GLN A 113 -10.96 -0.65 18.61
C GLN A 113 -11.77 -1.36 17.51
N TYR A 114 -11.17 -2.30 16.76
CA TYR A 114 -11.90 -3.10 15.75
C TYR A 114 -13.01 -3.97 16.35
N GLN A 115 -13.02 -4.19 17.66
CA GLN A 115 -13.98 -5.04 18.37
C GLN A 115 -14.11 -6.46 17.80
N PHE A 116 -13.19 -6.86 16.92
CA PHE A 116 -13.21 -8.14 16.22
C PHE A 116 -12.91 -9.30 17.17
N PHE A 117 -11.83 -9.18 17.96
CA PHE A 117 -11.45 -10.20 18.95
C PHE A 117 -12.41 -10.29 20.15
N PRO A 118 -12.90 -9.17 20.75
CA PRO A 118 -13.92 -9.21 21.79
C PRO A 118 -15.22 -9.90 21.33
N ALA A 119 -15.69 -9.62 20.11
CA ALA A 119 -16.88 -10.26 19.55
C ALA A 119 -16.73 -11.79 19.39
N LEU A 120 -15.50 -12.29 19.26
CA LEU A 120 -15.18 -13.72 19.18
C LEU A 120 -14.76 -14.33 20.53
N HIS A 121 -14.80 -13.56 21.63
CA HIS A 121 -14.30 -13.94 22.96
C HIS A 121 -12.81 -14.31 22.99
N LEU A 122 -12.00 -13.68 22.13
CA LEU A 122 -10.58 -13.94 21.92
C LEU A 122 -9.70 -12.78 22.43
N GLU A 123 -10.00 -12.22 23.59
CA GLU A 123 -9.29 -11.02 24.11
C GLU A 123 -7.78 -11.23 24.27
N SER A 124 -7.35 -12.43 24.68
CA SER A 124 -5.92 -12.78 24.81
C SER A 124 -5.18 -12.76 23.47
N VAL A 125 -5.89 -12.90 22.34
CA VAL A 125 -5.30 -12.89 21.00
C VAL A 125 -4.93 -11.46 20.58
N ASN A 126 -5.63 -10.44 21.08
CA ASN A 126 -5.36 -9.04 20.72
C ASN A 126 -3.91 -8.65 21.02
N ASN A 127 -3.45 -8.92 22.25
CA ASN A 127 -2.10 -8.56 22.68
C ASN A 127 -1.04 -9.40 21.97
N PHE A 128 -1.32 -10.68 21.73
CA PHE A 128 -0.41 -11.54 20.97
C PHE A 128 -0.29 -11.08 19.51
N PHE A 129 -1.41 -10.72 18.88
CA PHE A 129 -1.45 -10.16 17.54
C PHE A 129 -0.66 -8.86 17.46
N ALA A 130 -0.86 -7.94 18.41
CA ALA A 130 -0.15 -6.67 18.46
C ALA A 130 1.37 -6.83 18.57
N LEU A 131 1.85 -7.88 19.26
CA LEU A 131 3.28 -8.15 19.39
C LEU A 131 3.88 -8.84 18.15
N VAL A 132 3.16 -9.80 17.57
CA VAL A 132 3.70 -10.71 16.57
C VAL A 132 3.47 -10.21 15.15
N TYR A 133 2.30 -9.64 14.88
CA TYR A 133 1.91 -9.23 13.54
C TYR A 133 2.86 -8.17 12.94
N PRO A 134 3.28 -7.12 13.66
CA PRO A 134 4.24 -6.14 13.14
C PRO A 134 5.60 -6.75 12.79
N GLN A 135 6.03 -7.76 13.54
CA GLN A 135 7.30 -8.45 13.25
C GLN A 135 7.22 -9.18 11.91
N PHE A 136 6.09 -9.83 11.64
CA PHE A 136 5.87 -10.45 10.33
C PHE A 136 5.86 -9.42 9.20
N GLU A 137 5.25 -8.24 9.42
CA GLU A 137 5.27 -7.15 8.42
C GLU A 137 6.70 -6.73 8.09
N PHE A 138 7.51 -6.48 9.13
CA PHE A 138 8.89 -6.08 8.98
C PHE A 138 9.72 -7.14 8.23
N TRP A 139 9.68 -8.39 8.72
CA TRP A 139 10.53 -9.45 8.18
C TRP A 139 10.13 -9.89 6.78
N PHE A 140 8.83 -10.01 6.49
CA PHE A 140 8.39 -10.34 5.13
C PHE A 140 8.54 -9.16 4.16
N GLY A 141 8.35 -7.92 4.62
CA GLY A 141 8.67 -6.72 3.85
C GLY A 141 10.16 -6.66 3.47
N LEU A 142 11.03 -6.92 4.43
CA LEU A 142 12.48 -7.00 4.21
C LEU A 142 12.86 -8.17 3.31
N ALA A 143 12.27 -9.34 3.52
CA ALA A 143 12.53 -10.53 2.72
C ALA A 143 12.13 -10.34 1.25
N MET A 144 11.00 -9.66 0.99
CA MET A 144 10.54 -9.31 -0.36
C MET A 144 11.60 -8.51 -1.13
N ILE A 145 12.32 -7.61 -0.46
CA ILE A 145 13.33 -6.74 -1.07
C ILE A 145 14.67 -7.47 -1.21
N VAL A 146 15.18 -8.02 -0.11
CA VAL A 146 16.58 -8.45 -0.01
C VAL A 146 16.78 -9.88 -0.51
N THR A 147 15.82 -10.77 -0.25
CA THR A 147 16.00 -12.21 -0.44
C THR A 147 15.56 -12.67 -1.83
N PRO A 148 15.96 -13.88 -2.27
CA PRO A 148 15.40 -14.49 -3.47
C PRO A 148 13.99 -15.08 -3.25
N PHE A 149 13.49 -15.18 -2.02
CA PHE A 149 12.23 -15.82 -1.64
C PHE A 149 11.02 -14.90 -1.86
N VAL A 150 10.89 -14.39 -3.09
CA VAL A 150 9.85 -13.43 -3.48
C VAL A 150 8.48 -14.08 -3.39
N ARG A 151 8.35 -15.32 -3.84
CA ARG A 151 7.09 -16.03 -3.89
C ARG A 151 6.51 -16.23 -2.50
N GLU A 152 7.36 -16.67 -1.57
CA GLU A 152 6.99 -16.94 -0.19
C GLU A 152 6.67 -15.64 0.55
N SER A 153 7.51 -14.61 0.37
CA SER A 153 7.28 -13.29 0.97
C SER A 153 5.99 -12.65 0.44
N ALA A 154 5.73 -12.76 -0.86
CA ALA A 154 4.50 -12.26 -1.47
C ALA A 154 3.26 -13.00 -1.00
N PHE A 155 3.36 -14.32 -0.80
CA PHE A 155 2.27 -15.12 -0.28
C PHE A 155 1.93 -14.75 1.17
N ALA A 156 2.95 -14.53 2.01
CA ALA A 156 2.74 -14.05 3.38
C ALA A 156 2.07 -12.67 3.40
N ILE A 157 2.64 -11.70 2.67
CA ILE A 157 2.10 -10.33 2.57
C ILE A 157 0.67 -10.32 2.00
N PHE A 158 0.36 -11.20 1.03
CA PHE A 158 -0.99 -11.35 0.50
C PHE A 158 -2.00 -11.72 1.60
N TRP A 159 -1.68 -12.70 2.45
CA TRP A 159 -2.57 -13.08 3.56
C TRP A 159 -2.70 -11.99 4.62
N MET A 160 -1.65 -11.19 4.81
CA MET A 160 -1.70 -10.02 5.68
C MET A 160 -2.68 -8.98 5.14
N PHE A 161 -2.62 -8.66 3.84
CA PHE A 161 -3.63 -7.81 3.18
C PHE A 161 -5.05 -8.38 3.33
N VAL A 162 -5.25 -9.68 3.12
CA VAL A 162 -6.56 -10.32 3.32
C VAL A 162 -7.06 -10.11 4.74
N SER A 163 -6.20 -10.26 5.75
CA SER A 163 -6.60 -10.06 7.14
C SER A 163 -6.98 -8.62 7.47
N PHE A 164 -6.28 -7.63 6.90
CA PHE A 164 -6.64 -6.21 7.02
C PHE A 164 -7.96 -5.89 6.34
N ILE A 165 -8.19 -6.41 5.12
CA ILE A 165 -9.44 -6.27 4.39
C ILE A 165 -10.61 -6.83 5.20
N ILE A 166 -10.45 -8.00 5.82
CA ILE A 166 -11.48 -8.60 6.69
C ILE A 166 -11.74 -7.71 7.90
N ALA A 167 -10.70 -7.25 8.60
CA ALA A 167 -10.83 -6.40 9.77
C ALA A 167 -11.52 -5.05 9.44
N LEU A 168 -11.14 -4.40 8.34
CA LEU A 168 -11.74 -3.16 7.87
C LEU A 168 -13.19 -3.35 7.41
N THR A 169 -13.48 -4.44 6.71
CA THR A 169 -14.86 -4.77 6.28
C THR A 169 -15.75 -5.01 7.50
N TRP A 170 -15.23 -5.69 8.53
CA TRP A 170 -15.93 -5.87 9.79
C TRP A 170 -16.20 -4.54 10.52
N ALA A 171 -15.19 -3.67 10.61
CA ALA A 171 -15.34 -2.36 11.24
C ALA A 171 -16.40 -1.51 10.54
N LEU A 172 -16.36 -1.46 9.21
CA LEU A 172 -17.35 -0.74 8.39
C LEU A 172 -18.76 -1.33 8.54
N GLY A 173 -18.88 -2.67 8.61
CA GLY A 173 -20.16 -3.35 8.79
C GLY A 173 -20.80 -3.15 10.17
N ASN A 174 -20.00 -2.84 11.19
CA ASN A 174 -20.46 -2.54 12.55
C ASN A 174 -20.51 -1.04 12.84
N ASP A 175 -20.38 -0.19 11.82
CA ASP A 175 -20.37 1.28 11.93
C ASP A 175 -19.35 1.83 12.94
N LEU A 176 -18.21 1.13 13.11
CA LEU A 176 -17.13 1.57 13.99
C LEU A 176 -16.31 2.65 13.27
N GLY A 177 -16.15 3.83 13.88
CA GLY A 177 -15.32 4.92 13.37
C GLY A 177 -13.84 4.66 13.68
N ILE A 178 -13.17 3.86 12.84
CA ILE A 178 -11.81 3.38 13.07
C ILE A 178 -10.89 3.75 11.91
N THR A 179 -9.71 4.26 12.23
CA THR A 179 -8.62 4.50 11.30
C THR A 179 -7.73 3.25 11.20
N CYS A 180 -7.27 2.91 9.99
CA CYS A 180 -6.36 1.80 9.81
C CYS A 180 -5.04 2.14 10.50
N GLY A 181 -4.66 1.40 11.55
CA GLY A 181 -3.43 1.58 12.29
C GLY A 181 -2.16 1.24 11.51
N CYS A 182 -2.14 1.50 10.19
CA CYS A 182 -1.03 1.39 9.22
C CYS A 182 -0.15 2.66 9.14
N PHE A 183 -0.53 3.76 9.81
CA PHE A 183 0.28 4.97 9.95
C PHE A 183 0.10 5.60 11.34
N GLU A 184 1.13 6.32 11.80
CA GLU A 184 1.13 7.11 13.03
C GLU A 184 0.08 8.23 12.91
N LEU A 185 -0.89 8.26 13.81
CA LEU A 185 -1.81 9.38 13.97
C LEU A 185 -1.38 10.11 15.23
N GLU A 186 -0.94 11.36 15.05
CA GLU A 186 -0.92 12.34 16.14
C GLU A 186 -2.39 12.60 16.52
N ASP A 187 -2.66 12.39 17.81
CA ASP A 187 -3.92 12.63 18.49
C ASP A 187 -5.08 11.67 18.14
N GLY A 188 -5.63 11.07 19.19
CA GLY A 188 -6.68 10.06 19.16
C GLY A 188 -8.07 10.60 18.79
N ASP A 189 -8.14 11.39 17.73
CA ASP A 189 -9.39 11.84 17.15
C ASP A 189 -9.93 10.76 16.22
N ALA A 190 -11.11 10.24 16.55
CA ALA A 190 -11.84 9.27 15.77
C ALA A 190 -12.27 9.92 14.44
N HIS A 191 -11.41 9.82 13.42
CA HIS A 191 -11.67 10.38 12.11
C HIS A 191 -12.42 9.41 11.20
N ASP A 192 -13.53 9.97 10.70
CA ASP A 192 -14.36 9.69 9.53
C ASP A 192 -14.33 8.30 8.87
N LYS A 193 -15.54 7.76 8.60
CA LYS A 193 -15.73 6.50 7.83
C LYS A 193 -15.00 6.53 6.48
N ALA A 194 -14.77 7.72 5.93
CA ALA A 194 -14.01 7.94 4.72
C ALA A 194 -12.61 7.31 4.78
N GLU A 195 -11.91 7.35 5.92
CA GLU A 195 -10.55 6.83 6.06
C GLU A 195 -10.50 5.29 6.10
N ALA A 196 -11.50 4.67 6.70
CA ALA A 196 -11.68 3.21 6.65
C ALA A 196 -11.96 2.74 5.21
N TRP A 197 -12.80 3.48 4.46
CA TRP A 197 -13.09 3.19 3.06
C TRP A 197 -11.88 3.37 2.15
N THR A 198 -11.09 4.44 2.32
CA THR A 198 -9.87 4.66 1.52
C THR A 198 -8.83 3.58 1.80
N SER A 199 -8.65 3.21 3.07
CA SER A 199 -7.76 2.09 3.46
C SER A 199 -8.19 0.77 2.83
N LEU A 200 -9.49 0.45 2.85
CA LEU A 200 -10.02 -0.76 2.23
C LEU A 200 -9.78 -0.79 0.70
N ILE A 201 -10.04 0.33 0.02
CA ILE A 201 -9.82 0.45 -1.43
C ILE A 201 -8.33 0.30 -1.76
N ARG A 202 -7.45 0.93 -0.98
CA ARG A 202 -5.99 0.80 -1.13
C ARG A 202 -5.55 -0.66 -1.03
N ASP A 203 -6.01 -1.38 -0.01
CA ASP A 203 -5.63 -2.78 0.19
C ASP A 203 -6.14 -3.67 -0.95
N LEU A 204 -7.36 -3.43 -1.44
CA LEU A 204 -7.92 -4.11 -2.62
C LEU A 204 -7.12 -3.84 -3.90
N ILE A 205 -6.52 -2.66 -4.05
CA ILE A 205 -5.68 -2.32 -5.21
C ILE A 205 -4.29 -2.98 -5.07
N LEU A 206 -3.67 -2.91 -3.88
CA LEU A 206 -2.30 -3.39 -3.64
C LEU A 206 -2.18 -4.92 -3.55
N ILE A 207 -3.27 -5.61 -3.25
CA ILE A 207 -3.25 -7.08 -3.20
C ILE A 207 -3.09 -7.71 -4.60
N TRP A 208 -3.46 -7.02 -5.70
CA TRP A 208 -3.27 -7.51 -7.07
C TRP A 208 -1.80 -7.60 -7.51
N PRO A 209 -0.97 -6.54 -7.41
CA PRO A 209 0.46 -6.65 -7.71
C PRO A 209 1.18 -7.61 -6.74
N THR A 210 0.71 -7.72 -5.50
CA THR A 210 1.21 -8.72 -4.53
C THR A 210 0.96 -10.14 -5.02
N LEU A 211 -0.27 -10.44 -5.45
CA LEU A 211 -0.63 -11.74 -6.00
C LEU A 211 0.18 -12.05 -7.27
N TRP A 212 0.40 -11.05 -8.12
CA TRP A 212 1.26 -11.21 -9.29
C TRP A 212 2.70 -11.57 -8.92
N LEU A 213 3.28 -10.95 -7.89
CA LEU A 213 4.59 -11.33 -7.36
C LEU A 213 4.62 -12.75 -6.79
N ALA A 214 3.53 -13.22 -6.18
CA ALA A 214 3.41 -14.59 -5.67
C ALA A 214 3.40 -15.66 -6.78
N THR A 215 3.13 -15.28 -8.04
CA THR A 215 3.25 -16.19 -9.20
C THR A 215 4.65 -16.21 -9.83
N ARG A 216 5.56 -15.32 -9.40
CA ARG A 216 6.93 -15.25 -9.94
C ARG A 216 7.82 -16.34 -9.36
N LYS A 217 8.86 -16.70 -10.11
CA LYS A 217 9.91 -17.60 -9.64
C LYS A 217 10.84 -16.87 -8.68
N ASN A 218 11.40 -17.62 -7.73
CA ASN A 218 12.35 -17.08 -6.76
C ASN A 218 13.66 -16.69 -7.44
N HIS A 219 13.97 -15.40 -7.36
CA HIS A 219 15.26 -14.82 -7.74
C HIS A 219 15.49 -13.51 -7.00
N SER A 220 16.75 -13.18 -6.72
CA SER A 220 17.11 -11.89 -6.11
C SER A 220 16.96 -10.74 -7.11
N LEU A 221 16.81 -9.51 -6.61
CA LEU A 221 16.76 -8.30 -7.45
C LEU A 221 17.99 -8.17 -8.36
N ILE A 222 19.17 -8.52 -7.84
CA ILE A 222 20.42 -8.51 -8.63
C ILE A 222 20.31 -9.45 -9.84
N LYS A 223 19.66 -10.61 -9.67
CA LYS A 223 19.48 -11.61 -10.74
C LYS A 223 18.45 -11.18 -11.78
N VAL A 224 17.45 -10.37 -11.40
CA VAL A 224 16.47 -9.76 -12.34
C VAL A 224 17.21 -8.94 -13.41
N TRP A 225 18.17 -8.12 -12.98
CA TRP A 225 18.90 -7.21 -13.85
C TRP A 225 20.12 -7.84 -14.53
N ARG A 226 20.71 -8.89 -13.95
CA ARG A 226 21.84 -9.63 -14.54
C ARG A 226 21.47 -10.65 -15.62
N ARG A 227 20.18 -11.02 -15.79
CA ARG A 227 19.77 -11.91 -16.89
C ARG A 227 20.01 -11.21 -18.23
N LYS A 228 20.96 -11.71 -19.03
CA LYS A 228 21.07 -11.38 -20.46
C LYS A 228 19.80 -11.81 -21.18
#